data_AF-A0A3R7FYK0-F1
#
_entry.id   AF-A0A3R7FYK0-F1
#
_cell.length_a   1.000
_cell.length_b   1.000
_cell.length_c   1.000
_cell.angle_alpha   90.00
_cell.angle_beta   90.00
_cell.angle_gamma   90.00
#
_symmetry.space_group_name_H-M   'P 1'
#
loop_
_entity.id
_entity.type
_entity.pdbx_description
1 polymer ?
#
loop_
_entity_poly.entity_id
_entity_poly.type
_entity_poly.pdbx_seq_one_letter_code
_entity_poly.pdbx_strand_id
1 'polypeptide(L)'
;MPPKRKVASTVKTPVKQAKTDGDTDEKLTLKKKLSALKKFDDKKTHKVDKNFCVAGVRSITNETGETGQSATLGPFDQLGQAIKSFEKKFTDKTANKWDERVNFKFRPGKYSIVDVVDASEPDNLPVIQQTSDCLPSALDEATQGLVRRIFSTETFENAMRALNLDLKKMPLGKLSAKQIASAYEILDELEGVIEGKKTGDISFLSSRFYTVMPHDFGRTRPPLIDTKELLASKFDMLNTLSDVALAQTMQKEGVKGTQKKKHWIDEKYFLLDCDLDYLDASDANRRLVEEYFTETGGNSFEIVHVWRVNRHGEGDRFRPYLKTLNHKLLWHGTSVAVVAAILKSGLRIMPHSGGLVGKGIYFASAADKSQGYGWADSDGYRIMFLAEVALGKEHPIFESDMSIRKAPDGFDSVVAQGRCEPDPKVGKELQLDGVPVKVLCSKPVHRDINSWFFYSEYLIYNESQCRLRFVILYRQKK
;
A
#
# COMPACT_ATOMS: atom_id res chain seq x y z
N MET A 1 65.60 -1.12 -58.70
CA MET A 1 64.68 -1.44 -59.81
C MET A 1 63.77 -0.24 -60.07
N PRO A 2 63.77 0.31 -61.30
CA PRO A 2 62.88 1.39 -61.77
C PRO A 2 61.63 0.74 -62.48
N PRO A 3 60.71 1.42 -63.23
CA PRO A 3 60.23 2.83 -63.25
C PRO A 3 58.70 3.02 -63.61
N LYS A 4 58.29 4.30 -63.80
CA LYS A 4 57.24 4.88 -64.72
C LYS A 4 55.77 4.87 -64.26
N ARG A 5 54.89 5.85 -64.56
CA ARG A 5 54.94 7.17 -65.25
C ARG A 5 53.63 7.96 -64.93
N LYS A 6 53.70 9.29 -65.10
CA LYS A 6 52.65 10.34 -65.19
C LYS A 6 51.51 9.97 -66.19
N VAL A 7 50.29 10.57 -66.19
CA VAL A 7 49.90 11.94 -66.60
C VAL A 7 48.41 12.26 -66.24
N ALA A 8 48.11 13.57 -66.12
CA ALA A 8 46.85 14.38 -65.99
C ALA A 8 45.59 13.91 -66.76
N SER A 9 44.35 14.44 -66.66
CA SER A 9 43.69 15.67 -66.16
C SER A 9 42.21 15.30 -65.86
N THR A 10 41.36 15.99 -65.09
CA THR A 10 40.63 17.24 -65.43
C THR A 10 39.61 17.52 -64.31
N VAL A 11 39.40 18.79 -63.99
CA VAL A 11 38.42 19.34 -63.04
C VAL A 11 36.96 19.09 -63.47
N LYS A 12 36.05 18.80 -62.51
CA LYS A 12 34.69 19.38 -62.40
C LYS A 12 34.07 19.05 -61.03
N THR A 13 33.73 20.11 -60.29
CA THR A 13 32.98 20.13 -59.03
C THR A 13 31.55 19.59 -59.22
N PRO A 14 30.93 19.07 -58.15
CA PRO A 14 29.67 19.68 -57.73
C PRO A 14 29.53 19.87 -56.21
N VAL A 15 28.88 20.99 -55.92
CA VAL A 15 28.41 21.49 -54.62
C VAL A 15 27.61 20.43 -53.85
N LYS A 16 27.90 20.25 -52.56
CA LYS A 16 26.93 19.70 -51.58
C LYS A 16 26.72 20.72 -50.45
N GLN A 17 25.50 21.25 -50.41
CA GLN A 17 24.95 22.10 -49.37
C GLN A 17 24.98 21.40 -48.01
N ALA A 18 25.25 22.21 -46.98
CA ALA A 18 25.16 21.87 -45.57
C ALA A 18 23.75 21.40 -45.17
N LYS A 19 23.67 20.35 -44.35
CA LYS A 19 22.47 19.99 -43.61
C LYS A 19 22.43 20.83 -42.34
N THR A 20 21.31 21.48 -42.09
CA THR A 20 20.99 22.26 -40.89
C THR A 20 20.52 21.35 -39.75
N ASP A 21 21.02 21.61 -38.54
CA ASP A 21 20.78 20.89 -37.28
C ASP A 21 19.37 21.09 -36.67
N GLY A 22 18.32 21.19 -37.50
CA GLY A 22 16.93 21.40 -37.05
C GLY A 22 16.09 20.13 -36.87
N ASP A 23 16.56 18.96 -37.33
CA ASP A 23 15.75 17.75 -37.52
C ASP A 23 15.91 16.69 -36.40
N THR A 24 16.76 16.94 -35.40
CA THR A 24 17.06 15.99 -34.32
C THR A 24 16.19 16.16 -33.08
N ASP A 25 15.85 17.39 -32.69
CA ASP A 25 15.01 17.65 -31.51
C ASP A 25 13.52 17.38 -31.79
N GLU A 26 13.07 17.62 -33.01
CA GLU A 26 11.70 17.33 -33.43
C GLU A 26 11.46 15.82 -33.48
N LYS A 27 12.45 15.04 -33.96
CA LYS A 27 12.42 13.57 -33.94
C LYS A 27 12.43 12.96 -32.54
N LEU A 28 13.14 13.55 -31.59
CA LEU A 28 13.17 13.09 -30.20
C LEU A 28 11.85 13.37 -29.49
N THR A 29 11.27 14.54 -29.75
CA THR A 29 9.94 14.94 -29.28
C THR A 29 8.84 14.08 -29.91
N LEU A 30 8.95 13.75 -31.21
CA LEU A 30 8.05 12.81 -31.88
C LEU A 30 8.18 11.39 -31.34
N LYS A 31 9.38 10.90 -31.01
CA LYS A 31 9.57 9.56 -30.42
C LYS A 31 8.87 9.42 -29.07
N LYS A 32 8.96 10.45 -28.21
CA LYS A 32 8.24 10.51 -26.93
C LYS A 32 6.72 10.64 -27.10
N LYS A 33 6.25 11.29 -28.17
CA LYS A 33 4.81 11.35 -28.54
C LYS A 33 4.31 10.03 -29.17
N LEU A 34 5.16 9.31 -29.91
CA LEU A 34 4.83 8.04 -30.58
C LEU A 34 4.67 6.87 -29.59
N SER A 35 5.43 6.84 -28.49
CA SER A 35 5.28 5.79 -27.47
C SER A 35 3.90 5.83 -26.80
N ALA A 36 3.26 7.00 -26.76
CA ALA A 36 1.90 7.17 -26.22
C ALA A 36 0.77 6.77 -27.19
N LEU A 37 1.08 6.49 -28.47
CA LEU A 37 0.06 6.27 -29.54
C LEU A 37 0.12 4.89 -30.22
N LYS A 38 1.17 4.09 -29.99
CA LYS A 38 1.24 2.72 -30.50
C LYS A 38 0.98 1.71 -29.39
N LYS A 39 -0.21 1.10 -29.40
CA LYS A 39 -0.45 -0.35 -29.15
C LYS A 39 -1.96 -0.63 -29.08
N PHE A 40 -2.54 -0.94 -30.24
CA PHE A 40 -3.75 -1.77 -30.39
C PHE A 40 -3.63 -2.40 -31.77
N ASP A 41 -3.36 -3.71 -31.83
CA ASP A 41 -4.20 -4.69 -32.53
C ASP A 41 -3.46 -6.03 -32.55
N ASP A 42 -3.97 -7.02 -31.81
CA ASP A 42 -3.62 -8.42 -32.02
C ASP A 42 -4.92 -9.21 -31.93
N LYS A 43 -5.47 -9.50 -33.11
CA LYS A 43 -6.41 -10.57 -33.51
C LYS A 43 -7.67 -10.04 -34.20
N LYS A 44 -7.53 -9.74 -35.50
CA LYS A 44 -8.34 -10.34 -36.58
C LYS A 44 -7.77 -9.92 -37.94
N THR A 45 -7.56 -10.91 -38.80
CA THR A 45 -7.11 -10.76 -40.18
C THR A 45 -8.07 -9.88 -40.99
N HIS A 46 -7.68 -8.64 -41.27
CA HIS A 46 -8.05 -7.92 -42.49
C HIS A 46 -6.88 -7.03 -42.92
N LYS A 47 -6.60 -7.01 -44.24
CA LYS A 47 -5.53 -6.23 -44.89
C LYS A 47 -5.55 -4.77 -44.39
N VAL A 48 -4.48 -4.34 -43.72
CA VAL A 48 -4.31 -2.96 -43.22
C VAL A 48 -3.52 -2.15 -44.25
N ASP A 49 -4.17 -1.16 -44.85
CA ASP A 49 -3.50 -0.07 -45.57
C ASP A 49 -2.64 0.76 -44.59
N LYS A 50 -1.38 0.97 -44.96
CA LYS A 50 -0.29 1.42 -44.07
C LYS A 50 -0.24 2.91 -43.68
N ASN A 51 -1.29 3.71 -43.88
CA ASN A 51 -1.15 5.18 -43.82
C ASN A 51 -2.05 5.96 -42.84
N PHE A 52 -2.82 5.33 -41.96
CA PHE A 52 -3.74 6.08 -41.09
C PHE A 52 -3.24 6.23 -39.65
N CYS A 53 -3.23 7.47 -39.16
CA CYS A 53 -3.04 7.77 -37.73
C CYS A 53 -4.40 7.76 -37.04
N VAL A 54 -4.49 7.15 -35.86
CA VAL A 54 -5.73 7.07 -35.07
C VAL A 54 -5.48 7.69 -33.71
N ALA A 55 -6.35 8.62 -33.28
CA ALA A 55 -6.33 9.15 -31.92
C ALA A 55 -7.40 8.43 -31.10
N GLY A 56 -6.96 7.56 -30.20
CA GLY A 56 -7.85 6.91 -29.24
C GLY A 56 -8.12 7.83 -28.06
N VAL A 57 -9.37 8.27 -27.87
CA VAL A 57 -9.83 8.86 -26.61
C VAL A 57 -10.85 7.90 -26.02
N ARG A 58 -10.42 7.08 -25.06
CA ARG A 58 -11.31 6.15 -24.38
C ARG A 58 -11.91 6.87 -23.18
N SER A 59 -13.21 7.17 -23.23
CA SER A 59 -13.98 7.51 -22.03
C SER A 59 -14.26 6.19 -21.32
N ILE A 60 -13.43 5.83 -20.33
CA ILE A 60 -13.41 4.46 -19.81
C ILE A 60 -14.64 4.15 -18.96
N THR A 61 -15.34 5.15 -18.41
CA THR A 61 -16.60 4.93 -17.67
C THR A 61 -17.56 6.11 -17.82
N ASN A 62 -18.87 5.82 -17.84
CA ASN A 62 -19.92 6.80 -17.50
C ASN A 62 -19.99 6.96 -15.97
N GLU A 63 -20.79 7.92 -15.48
CA GLU A 63 -20.92 8.25 -14.05
C GLU A 63 -21.25 7.03 -13.15
N THR A 64 -21.76 5.95 -13.73
CA THR A 64 -22.20 4.71 -13.06
C THR A 64 -21.18 3.56 -13.07
N GLY A 65 -19.99 3.72 -13.65
CA GLY A 65 -18.98 2.65 -13.69
C GLY A 65 -19.25 1.53 -14.71
N GLU A 66 -20.19 1.72 -15.62
CA GLU A 66 -20.44 0.84 -16.76
C GLU A 66 -19.58 1.24 -17.97
N THR A 67 -19.39 0.30 -18.90
CA THR A 67 -18.68 0.55 -20.16
C THR A 67 -19.43 1.63 -20.95
N GLY A 68 -18.89 2.85 -20.96
CA GLY A 68 -19.48 3.97 -21.69
C GLY A 68 -19.29 3.86 -23.21
N GLN A 69 -19.90 4.80 -23.96
CA GLN A 69 -19.68 4.92 -25.39
C GLN A 69 -18.19 5.18 -25.68
N SER A 70 -17.56 4.30 -26.44
CA SER A 70 -16.21 4.50 -26.97
C SER A 70 -16.27 5.02 -28.39
N ALA A 71 -15.57 6.12 -28.66
CA ALA A 71 -15.48 6.70 -29.99
C ALA A 71 -14.01 6.87 -30.38
N THR A 72 -13.63 6.27 -31.49
CA THR A 72 -12.31 6.45 -32.08
C THR A 72 -12.33 7.72 -32.91
N LEU A 73 -11.41 8.66 -32.67
CA LEU A 73 -11.27 9.84 -33.51
C LEU A 73 -10.36 9.48 -34.69
N GLY A 74 -10.89 9.64 -35.90
CA GLY A 74 -10.19 9.35 -37.15
C GLY A 74 -11.01 8.46 -38.10
N PRO A 75 -10.37 7.91 -39.14
CA PRO A 75 -8.93 7.95 -39.43
C PRO A 75 -8.43 9.35 -39.81
N PHE A 76 -7.15 9.65 -39.55
CA PHE A 76 -6.49 10.88 -39.96
C PHE A 76 -5.34 10.59 -40.94
N ASP A 77 -5.21 11.43 -41.97
CA ASP A 77 -4.18 11.29 -43.02
C ASP A 77 -2.79 11.78 -42.56
N GLN A 78 -2.75 12.62 -41.53
CA GLN A 78 -1.51 13.21 -40.99
C GLN A 78 -1.47 13.14 -39.47
N LEU A 79 -0.29 12.83 -38.91
CA LEU A 79 -0.06 12.78 -37.46
C LEU A 79 -0.43 14.11 -36.77
N GLY A 80 -0.14 15.25 -37.41
CA GLY A 80 -0.48 16.56 -36.87
C GLY A 80 -1.99 16.78 -36.68
N GLN A 81 -2.83 16.17 -37.53
CA GLN A 81 -4.29 16.25 -37.40
C GLN A 81 -4.79 15.39 -36.23
N ALA A 82 -4.19 14.22 -36.02
CA ALA A 82 -4.48 13.35 -34.88
C ALA A 82 -4.10 14.02 -33.55
N ILE A 83 -2.90 14.63 -33.48
CA ILE A 83 -2.44 15.37 -32.29
C ILE A 83 -3.38 16.53 -31.98
N LYS A 84 -3.69 17.40 -32.96
CA LYS A 84 -4.61 18.53 -32.77
C LYS A 84 -6.00 18.08 -32.31
N SER A 85 -6.52 17.00 -32.89
CA SER A 85 -7.83 16.47 -32.52
C SER A 85 -7.84 15.91 -31.09
N PHE A 86 -6.76 15.24 -30.68
CA PHE A 86 -6.56 14.78 -29.31
C PHE A 86 -6.46 15.96 -28.33
N GLU A 87 -5.59 16.94 -28.59
CA GLU A 87 -5.39 18.11 -27.73
C GLU A 87 -6.67 18.94 -27.59
N LYS A 88 -7.44 19.09 -28.68
CA LYS A 88 -8.76 19.72 -28.67
C LYS A 88 -9.71 18.94 -27.76
N LYS A 89 -9.84 17.62 -27.95
CA LYS A 89 -10.74 16.79 -27.13
C LYS A 89 -10.35 16.81 -25.66
N PHE A 90 -9.04 16.76 -25.37
CA PHE A 90 -8.50 16.87 -24.02
C PHE A 90 -8.86 18.22 -23.39
N THR A 91 -8.68 19.32 -24.12
CA THR A 91 -9.04 20.67 -23.66
C THR A 91 -10.55 20.82 -23.46
N ASP A 92 -11.37 20.28 -24.36
CA ASP A 92 -12.84 20.34 -24.23
C ASP A 92 -13.33 19.62 -22.96
N LYS A 93 -12.71 18.48 -22.65
CA LYS A 93 -13.09 17.61 -21.51
C LYS A 93 -12.52 18.08 -20.18
N THR A 94 -11.31 18.62 -20.16
CA THR A 94 -10.60 18.97 -18.92
C THR A 94 -10.48 20.48 -18.68
N ALA A 95 -10.71 21.30 -19.72
CA ALA A 95 -10.42 22.73 -19.74
C ALA A 95 -8.95 23.09 -19.42
N ASN A 96 -8.03 22.15 -19.63
CA ASN A 96 -6.59 22.34 -19.53
C ASN A 96 -5.94 22.05 -20.90
N LYS A 97 -4.83 22.72 -21.21
CA LYS A 97 -4.04 22.38 -22.41
C LYS A 97 -3.21 21.13 -22.14
N TRP A 98 -3.06 20.28 -23.15
CA TRP A 98 -2.26 19.05 -23.04
C TRP A 98 -0.78 19.30 -22.75
N ASP A 99 -0.19 20.35 -23.33
CA ASP A 99 1.22 20.71 -23.11
C ASP A 99 1.48 21.18 -21.68
N GLU A 100 0.48 21.72 -21.00
CA GLU A 100 0.55 22.21 -19.62
C GLU A 100 0.09 21.14 -18.59
N ARG A 101 -0.06 19.87 -19.00
CA ARG A 101 -0.58 18.78 -18.15
C ARG A 101 0.22 18.50 -16.88
N VAL A 102 1.48 18.92 -16.82
CA VAL A 102 2.31 18.81 -15.61
C VAL A 102 1.78 19.72 -14.50
N ASN A 103 1.20 20.86 -14.87
CA ASN A 103 0.58 21.83 -13.97
C ASN A 103 -0.95 21.77 -14.06
N PHE A 104 -1.51 20.57 -14.21
CA PHE A 104 -2.94 20.36 -14.38
C PHE A 104 -3.76 20.97 -13.23
N LYS A 105 -4.80 21.73 -13.56
CA LYS A 105 -5.72 22.30 -12.57
C LYS A 105 -7.12 21.72 -12.76
N PHE A 106 -7.58 20.99 -11.76
CA PHE A 106 -8.96 20.49 -11.76
C PHE A 106 -9.95 21.67 -11.81
N ARG A 107 -10.99 21.55 -12.64
CA ARG A 107 -12.05 22.56 -12.77
C ARG A 107 -13.42 21.94 -12.49
N PRO A 108 -14.31 22.62 -11.74
CA PRO A 108 -15.66 22.15 -11.50
C PRO A 108 -16.39 21.79 -12.81
N GLY A 109 -17.06 20.63 -12.83
CA GLY A 109 -17.81 20.13 -14.00
C GLY A 109 -16.95 19.65 -15.18
N LYS A 110 -15.63 19.51 -15.01
CA LYS A 110 -14.70 18.99 -16.02
C LYS A 110 -14.00 17.72 -15.53
N TYR A 111 -13.47 16.94 -16.46
CA TYR A 111 -12.73 15.72 -16.17
C TYR A 111 -11.37 16.05 -15.55
N SER A 112 -10.92 15.23 -14.60
CA SER A 112 -9.54 15.24 -14.09
C SER A 112 -8.67 14.25 -14.86
N ILE A 113 -7.36 14.50 -14.90
CA ILE A 113 -6.40 13.43 -15.20
C ILE A 113 -6.28 12.55 -13.96
N VAL A 114 -6.28 11.24 -14.17
CA VAL A 114 -5.84 10.24 -13.19
C VAL A 114 -4.62 9.56 -13.81
N ASP A 115 -3.51 9.56 -13.07
CA ASP A 115 -2.28 8.90 -13.52
C ASP A 115 -2.47 7.39 -13.45
N VAL A 116 -2.84 6.79 -14.58
CA VAL A 116 -2.92 5.33 -14.72
C VAL A 116 -1.54 4.84 -15.15
N VAL A 117 -0.94 3.94 -14.36
CA VAL A 117 0.30 3.26 -14.75
C VAL A 117 0.02 2.48 -16.04
N ASP A 118 0.89 2.66 -17.03
CA ASP A 118 0.64 2.29 -18.42
C ASP A 118 0.35 0.77 -18.57
N ALA A 119 -0.83 0.42 -19.08
CA ALA A 119 -1.32 -0.97 -19.21
C ALA A 119 -0.70 -1.74 -20.39
N SER A 120 0.43 -1.27 -20.92
CA SER A 120 1.08 -1.84 -22.11
C SER A 120 2.18 -2.86 -21.78
N GLU A 121 2.43 -3.07 -20.48
CA GLU A 121 2.98 -4.31 -19.95
C GLU A 121 1.76 -5.18 -19.60
N PRO A 122 1.64 -6.41 -20.14
CA PRO A 122 0.59 -7.30 -19.70
C PRO A 122 0.65 -7.42 -18.17
N ASP A 123 -0.50 -7.28 -17.49
CA ASP A 123 -0.74 -7.64 -16.08
C ASP A 123 -0.58 -9.15 -15.86
N ASN A 124 0.41 -9.77 -16.50
CA ASN A 124 1.01 -10.95 -15.98
C ASN A 124 1.95 -10.47 -14.87
N LEU A 125 1.40 -10.23 -13.66
CA LEU A 125 2.11 -10.80 -12.52
C LEU A 125 2.42 -12.22 -12.97
N PRO A 126 3.70 -12.61 -13.16
CA PRO A 126 3.96 -13.97 -13.55
C PRO A 126 3.28 -14.80 -12.47
N VAL A 127 2.21 -15.50 -12.84
CA VAL A 127 1.82 -16.67 -12.08
C VAL A 127 3.08 -17.47 -12.17
N ILE A 128 3.85 -17.50 -11.08
CA ILE A 128 4.95 -18.45 -10.97
C ILE A 128 4.22 -19.79 -10.79
N GLN A 129 3.63 -20.25 -11.90
CA GLN A 129 3.19 -21.61 -12.08
C GLN A 129 4.44 -22.42 -11.79
N GLN A 130 4.27 -23.52 -11.06
CA GLN A 130 5.31 -24.53 -10.86
C GLN A 130 5.99 -24.79 -12.21
N THR A 131 7.09 -24.10 -12.48
CA THR A 131 7.97 -24.46 -13.56
C THR A 131 8.61 -25.74 -13.08
N SER A 132 8.47 -26.81 -13.85
CA SER A 132 8.97 -28.18 -13.58
C SER A 132 10.46 -28.26 -13.22
N ASP A 133 11.18 -27.15 -13.25
CA ASP A 133 12.63 -27.04 -13.15
C ASP A 133 13.11 -26.32 -11.86
N CYS A 134 12.24 -26.11 -10.86
CA CYS A 134 12.62 -25.51 -9.56
C CYS A 134 12.97 -26.57 -8.49
N LEU A 135 13.89 -26.24 -7.59
CA LEU A 135 14.19 -27.08 -6.42
C LEU A 135 12.99 -27.07 -5.44
N PRO A 136 12.85 -28.10 -4.58
CA PRO A 136 11.92 -28.06 -3.46
C PRO A 136 12.18 -26.84 -2.55
N SER A 137 11.10 -26.29 -2.00
CA SER A 137 11.16 -25.21 -1.00
C SER A 137 12.00 -25.62 0.21
N ALA A 138 12.85 -24.71 0.68
CA ALA A 138 13.57 -24.89 1.94
C ALA A 138 12.68 -24.57 3.17
N LEU A 139 11.55 -23.91 2.95
CA LEU A 139 10.60 -23.53 4.00
C LEU A 139 9.65 -24.67 4.36
N ASP A 140 9.28 -24.76 5.64
CA ASP A 140 8.24 -25.67 6.12
C ASP A 140 6.86 -25.32 5.53
N GLU A 141 5.94 -26.29 5.51
CA GLU A 141 4.63 -26.12 4.89
C GLU A 141 3.77 -25.02 5.51
N ALA A 142 3.90 -24.76 6.83
CA ALA A 142 3.14 -23.70 7.47
C ALA A 142 3.65 -22.34 6.98
N THR A 143 4.97 -22.14 6.96
CA THR A 143 5.60 -20.90 6.47
C THR A 143 5.32 -20.69 4.98
N GLN A 144 5.37 -21.74 4.17
CA GLN A 144 4.93 -21.68 2.78
C GLN A 144 3.45 -21.25 2.68
N GLY A 145 2.56 -21.81 3.51
CA GLY A 145 1.16 -21.40 3.57
C GLY A 145 0.98 -19.92 3.89
N LEU A 146 1.74 -19.40 4.85
CA LEU A 146 1.75 -17.97 5.19
C LEU A 146 2.22 -17.10 4.02
N VAL A 147 3.35 -17.43 3.39
CA VAL A 147 3.91 -16.66 2.26
C VAL A 147 2.94 -16.65 1.07
N ARG A 148 2.29 -17.78 0.77
CA ARG A 148 1.24 -17.84 -0.27
C ARG A 148 0.10 -16.86 0.02
N ARG A 149 -0.33 -16.79 1.27
CA ARG A 149 -1.46 -15.99 1.74
C ARG A 149 -1.16 -14.48 1.69
N ILE A 150 -0.03 -14.05 2.26
CA ILE A 150 0.30 -12.62 2.36
C ILE A 150 0.72 -11.98 1.01
N PHE A 151 1.02 -12.80 0.00
CA PHE A 151 1.30 -12.37 -1.37
C PHE A 151 0.19 -12.77 -2.36
N SER A 152 -1.00 -13.10 -1.88
CA SER A 152 -2.15 -13.44 -2.73
C SER A 152 -2.78 -12.19 -3.35
N THR A 153 -2.95 -12.20 -4.68
CA THR A 153 -3.69 -11.15 -5.40
C THR A 153 -5.12 -11.04 -4.91
N GLU A 154 -5.77 -12.17 -4.61
CA GLU A 154 -7.14 -12.19 -4.10
C GLU A 154 -7.26 -11.48 -2.75
N THR A 155 -6.28 -11.69 -1.86
CA THR A 155 -6.23 -11.01 -0.56
C THR A 155 -6.14 -9.49 -0.72
N PHE A 156 -5.30 -9.00 -1.65
CA PHE A 156 -5.21 -7.57 -1.94
C PHE A 156 -6.51 -7.02 -2.52
N GLU A 157 -7.10 -7.70 -3.50
CA GLU A 157 -8.37 -7.29 -4.09
C GLU A 157 -9.51 -7.26 -3.08
N ASN A 158 -9.61 -8.28 -2.21
CA ASN A 158 -10.64 -8.35 -1.17
C ASN A 158 -10.48 -7.22 -0.16
N ALA A 159 -9.25 -6.90 0.25
CA ALA A 159 -8.99 -5.75 1.11
C ALA A 159 -9.42 -4.43 0.44
N MET A 160 -9.11 -4.24 -0.85
CA MET A 160 -9.54 -3.06 -1.60
C MET A 160 -11.07 -2.97 -1.76
N ARG A 161 -11.75 -4.10 -2.02
CA ARG A 161 -13.23 -4.15 -2.08
C ARG A 161 -13.86 -3.78 -0.75
N ALA A 162 -13.32 -4.29 0.35
CA ALA A 162 -13.84 -4.01 1.68
C ALA A 162 -13.56 -2.57 2.15
N LEU A 163 -12.65 -1.86 1.47
CA LEU A 163 -12.47 -0.40 1.54
C LEU A 163 -13.39 0.37 0.56
N ASN A 164 -14.34 -0.29 -0.11
CA ASN A 164 -15.26 0.26 -1.11
C ASN A 164 -14.59 0.88 -2.34
N LEU A 165 -13.46 0.32 -2.79
CA LEU A 165 -12.76 0.79 -3.99
C LEU A 165 -13.24 0.08 -5.25
N ASP A 166 -13.34 0.85 -6.35
CA ASP A 166 -13.73 0.33 -7.65
C ASP A 166 -12.52 -0.30 -8.37
N LEU A 167 -12.39 -1.62 -8.21
CA LEU A 167 -11.33 -2.40 -8.85
C LEU A 167 -11.40 -2.42 -10.38
N LYS A 168 -12.54 -2.09 -11.00
CA LYS A 168 -12.62 -2.00 -12.47
C LYS A 168 -11.94 -0.73 -12.97
N LYS A 169 -12.10 0.38 -12.23
CA LYS A 169 -11.46 1.67 -12.53
C LYS A 169 -10.03 1.73 -12.03
N MET A 170 -9.73 1.07 -10.92
CA MET A 170 -8.41 1.02 -10.31
C MET A 170 -7.97 -0.43 -10.03
N PRO A 171 -7.62 -1.20 -11.06
CA PRO A 171 -7.00 -2.52 -10.89
C PRO A 171 -5.71 -2.43 -10.07
N LEU A 172 -5.39 -3.49 -9.36
CA LEU A 172 -4.24 -3.57 -8.46
C LEU A 172 -2.91 -3.18 -9.15
N GLY A 173 -2.69 -3.65 -10.38
CA GLY A 173 -1.47 -3.37 -11.17
C GLY A 173 -1.29 -1.88 -11.54
N LYS A 174 -2.36 -1.08 -11.45
CA LYS A 174 -2.42 0.34 -11.82
C LYS A 174 -2.41 1.30 -10.63
N LEU A 175 -2.36 0.79 -9.40
CA LEU A 175 -2.27 1.61 -8.21
C LEU A 175 -0.91 2.33 -8.21
N SER A 176 -0.91 3.66 -8.30
CA SER A 176 0.33 4.45 -8.34
C SER A 176 0.59 5.17 -7.00
N ALA A 177 1.85 5.17 -6.56
CA ALA A 177 2.27 5.91 -5.36
C ALA A 177 1.97 7.42 -5.47
N LYS A 178 2.02 7.97 -6.69
CA LYS A 178 1.70 9.38 -6.97
C LYS A 178 0.21 9.67 -6.80
N GLN A 179 -0.66 8.76 -7.22
CA GLN A 179 -2.12 8.89 -7.02
C GLN A 179 -2.46 8.83 -5.53
N ILE A 180 -1.85 7.91 -4.77
CA ILE A 180 -2.00 7.83 -3.31
C ILE A 180 -1.52 9.13 -2.65
N ALA A 181 -0.35 9.65 -3.03
CA ALA A 181 0.17 10.91 -2.51
C ALA A 181 -0.78 12.09 -2.80
N SER A 182 -1.29 12.20 -4.03
CA SER A 182 -2.27 13.23 -4.38
C SER A 182 -3.58 13.09 -3.59
N ALA A 183 -4.00 11.87 -3.25
CA ALA A 183 -5.17 11.64 -2.42
C ALA A 183 -4.96 12.12 -0.98
N TYR A 184 -3.77 11.89 -0.41
CA TYR A 184 -3.42 12.43 0.92
C TYR A 184 -3.47 13.96 0.94
N GLU A 185 -2.92 14.64 -0.07
CA GLU A 185 -2.97 16.10 -0.16
C GLU A 185 -4.40 16.65 -0.14
N ILE A 186 -5.35 15.95 -0.79
CA ILE A 186 -6.77 16.33 -0.78
C ILE A 186 -7.39 16.13 0.61
N LEU A 187 -7.05 15.03 1.29
CA LEU A 187 -7.53 14.77 2.64
C LEU A 187 -6.95 15.77 3.66
N ASP A 188 -5.70 16.20 3.52
CA ASP A 188 -5.12 17.27 4.35
C ASP A 188 -5.79 18.63 4.11
N GLU A 189 -6.20 18.91 2.87
CA GLU A 189 -6.98 20.09 2.54
C GLU A 189 -8.37 20.01 3.21
N LEU A 190 -9.04 18.85 3.15
CA LEU A 190 -10.30 18.59 3.85
C LEU A 190 -10.16 18.72 5.37
N GLU A 191 -9.11 18.17 5.98
CA GLU A 191 -8.84 18.31 7.41
C GLU A 191 -8.77 19.77 7.82
N GLY A 192 -8.00 20.58 7.08
CA GLY A 192 -7.88 22.01 7.35
C GLY A 192 -9.20 22.77 7.22
N VAL A 193 -10.08 22.37 6.30
CA VAL A 193 -11.42 22.97 6.14
C VAL A 193 -12.36 22.54 7.27
N ILE A 194 -12.39 21.26 7.63
CA ILE A 194 -13.22 20.71 8.72
C ILE A 194 -12.83 21.33 10.07
N GLU A 195 -11.53 21.55 10.30
CA GLU A 195 -11.04 22.19 11.51
C GLU A 195 -11.20 23.72 11.53
N GLY A 196 -11.76 24.32 10.46
CA GLY A 196 -11.91 25.78 10.35
C GLY A 196 -10.59 26.55 10.17
N LYS A 197 -9.48 25.85 9.91
CA LYS A 197 -8.15 26.45 9.68
C LYS A 197 -7.99 26.99 8.26
N LYS A 198 -8.80 26.49 7.31
CA LYS A 198 -8.81 26.90 5.89
C LYS A 198 -10.26 27.14 5.44
N THR A 199 -10.45 28.06 4.51
CA THR A 199 -11.72 28.20 3.79
C THR A 199 -11.69 27.31 2.55
N GLY A 200 -12.71 26.46 2.36
CA GLY A 200 -12.82 25.61 1.18
C GLY A 200 -14.20 24.98 1.05
N ASP A 201 -14.51 24.45 -0.13
CA ASP A 201 -15.76 23.75 -0.39
C ASP A 201 -15.57 22.24 -0.16
N ILE A 202 -16.17 21.73 0.93
CA ILE A 202 -16.13 20.31 1.30
C ILE A 202 -16.71 19.42 0.20
N SER A 203 -17.76 19.87 -0.50
CA SER A 203 -18.37 19.12 -1.60
C SER A 203 -17.42 18.99 -2.78
N PHE A 204 -16.72 20.09 -3.12
CA PHE A 204 -15.70 20.08 -4.17
C PHE A 204 -14.52 19.17 -3.83
N LEU A 205 -13.99 19.27 -2.61
CA LEU A 205 -12.84 18.47 -2.18
C LEU A 205 -13.20 16.98 -2.05
N SER A 206 -14.37 16.65 -1.52
CA SER A 206 -14.89 15.28 -1.48
C SER A 206 -15.01 14.70 -2.90
N SER A 207 -15.58 15.48 -3.82
CA SER A 207 -15.71 15.07 -5.23
C SER A 207 -14.34 14.86 -5.89
N ARG A 208 -13.37 15.74 -5.59
CA ARG A 208 -11.98 15.60 -6.07
C ARG A 208 -11.32 14.35 -5.51
N PHE A 209 -11.52 14.04 -4.23
CA PHE A 209 -11.02 12.81 -3.61
C PHE A 209 -11.57 11.56 -4.30
N TYR A 210 -12.89 11.45 -4.49
CA TYR A 210 -13.49 10.28 -5.17
C TYR A 210 -13.15 10.19 -6.66
N THR A 211 -12.74 11.29 -7.28
CA THR A 211 -12.21 11.29 -8.65
C THR A 211 -10.81 10.70 -8.69
N VAL A 212 -9.95 11.07 -7.73
CA VAL A 212 -8.59 10.54 -7.62
C VAL A 212 -8.59 9.10 -7.10
N MET A 213 -9.49 8.76 -6.18
CA MET A 213 -9.64 7.44 -5.59
C MET A 213 -11.00 6.86 -5.97
N PRO A 214 -11.11 6.11 -7.08
CA PRO A 214 -12.38 5.57 -7.53
C PRO A 214 -12.98 4.62 -6.49
N HIS A 215 -14.16 4.97 -6.00
CA HIS A 215 -14.95 4.16 -5.09
C HIS A 215 -16.16 3.56 -5.80
N ASP A 216 -16.62 2.42 -5.32
CA ASP A 216 -17.88 1.83 -5.76
C ASP A 216 -18.99 2.15 -4.73
N PHE A 217 -19.86 3.08 -5.10
CA PHE A 217 -21.06 3.43 -4.34
C PHE A 217 -22.34 2.86 -4.97
N GLY A 218 -22.21 1.97 -5.96
CA GLY A 218 -23.31 1.49 -6.77
C GLY A 218 -24.09 2.65 -7.41
N ARG A 219 -25.39 2.74 -7.12
CA ARG A 219 -26.29 3.80 -7.62
C ARG A 219 -26.46 4.96 -6.64
N THR A 220 -25.76 4.94 -5.53
CA THR A 220 -25.85 5.99 -4.52
C THR A 220 -24.85 7.10 -4.79
N ARG A 221 -25.21 8.33 -4.42
CA ARG A 221 -24.30 9.47 -4.52
C ARG A 221 -23.15 9.27 -3.51
N PRO A 222 -21.89 9.54 -3.90
CA PRO A 222 -20.78 9.56 -2.95
C PRO A 222 -21.09 10.45 -1.74
N PRO A 223 -20.85 9.99 -0.50
CA PRO A 223 -21.08 10.78 0.70
C PRO A 223 -20.12 11.98 0.76
N LEU A 224 -20.48 13.03 1.49
CA LEU A 224 -19.55 14.11 1.79
C LEU A 224 -18.57 13.65 2.86
N ILE A 225 -17.29 14.06 2.74
CA ILE A 225 -16.28 13.85 3.77
C ILE A 225 -16.29 15.09 4.66
N ASP A 226 -17.26 15.18 5.57
CA ASP A 226 -17.52 16.35 6.42
C ASP A 226 -17.37 16.08 7.93
N THR A 227 -17.13 14.83 8.32
CA THR A 227 -16.87 14.44 9.71
C THR A 227 -15.43 13.99 9.91
N LYS A 228 -14.91 14.17 11.13
CA LYS A 228 -13.55 13.74 11.50
C LYS A 228 -13.40 12.23 11.42
N GLU A 229 -14.46 11.50 11.74
CA GLU A 229 -14.50 10.03 11.74
C GLU A 229 -14.41 9.50 10.31
N LEU A 230 -15.18 10.07 9.38
CA LEU A 230 -15.13 9.65 7.98
C LEU A 230 -13.79 10.04 7.33
N LEU A 231 -13.27 11.23 7.66
CA LEU A 231 -11.95 11.66 7.22
C LEU A 231 -10.84 10.70 7.69
N ALA A 232 -10.82 10.36 8.97
CA ALA A 232 -9.88 9.39 9.55
C ALA A 232 -9.97 8.03 8.85
N SER A 233 -11.19 7.54 8.60
CA SER A 233 -11.42 6.30 7.85
C SER A 233 -10.84 6.36 6.42
N LYS A 234 -10.86 7.53 5.75
CA LYS A 234 -10.23 7.69 4.42
C LYS A 234 -8.70 7.75 4.49
N PHE A 235 -8.12 8.30 5.56
CA PHE A 235 -6.68 8.19 5.78
C PHE A 235 -6.24 6.73 6.02
N ASP A 236 -6.99 5.97 6.83
CA ASP A 236 -6.72 4.54 7.07
C ASP A 236 -6.80 3.70 5.80
N MET A 237 -7.76 4.03 4.92
CA MET A 237 -7.84 3.45 3.58
C MET A 237 -6.56 3.71 2.78
N LEU A 238 -6.08 4.95 2.72
CA LEU A 238 -4.85 5.28 1.97
C LEU A 238 -3.61 4.61 2.58
N ASN A 239 -3.54 4.49 3.91
CA ASN A 239 -2.46 3.78 4.59
C ASN A 239 -2.43 2.30 4.15
N THR A 240 -3.59 1.64 4.16
CA THR A 240 -3.74 0.26 3.70
C THR A 240 -3.33 0.11 2.23
N LEU A 241 -3.73 1.05 1.37
CA LEU A 241 -3.37 1.03 -0.05
C LEU A 241 -1.87 1.25 -0.29
N SER A 242 -1.22 2.08 0.51
CA SER A 242 0.24 2.27 0.45
C SER A 242 0.98 0.96 0.72
N ASP A 243 0.49 0.19 1.69
CA ASP A 243 1.07 -1.11 2.08
C ASP A 243 0.84 -2.18 1.02
N VAL A 244 -0.37 -2.20 0.45
CA VAL A 244 -0.69 -3.05 -0.71
C VAL A 244 0.20 -2.70 -1.90
N ALA A 245 0.41 -1.41 -2.20
CA ALA A 245 1.28 -0.95 -3.27
C ALA A 245 2.76 -1.34 -3.03
N LEU A 246 3.22 -1.28 -1.79
CA LEU A 246 4.56 -1.75 -1.41
C LEU A 246 4.68 -3.26 -1.65
N ALA A 247 3.72 -4.06 -1.19
CA ALA A 247 3.72 -5.50 -1.41
C ALA A 247 3.70 -5.87 -2.90
N GLN A 248 2.95 -5.14 -3.73
CA GLN A 248 2.95 -5.29 -5.18
C GLN A 248 4.31 -4.94 -5.81
N THR A 249 4.96 -3.89 -5.32
CA THR A 249 6.29 -3.48 -5.80
C THR A 249 7.32 -4.55 -5.47
N MET A 250 7.28 -5.12 -4.25
CA MET A 250 8.14 -6.25 -3.85
C MET A 250 7.99 -7.43 -4.82
N GLN A 251 6.76 -7.79 -5.19
CA GLN A 251 6.51 -8.87 -6.15
C GLN A 251 7.11 -8.61 -7.54
N LYS A 252 7.09 -7.36 -8.01
CA LYS A 252 7.67 -6.98 -9.33
C LYS A 252 9.20 -7.01 -9.33
N GLU A 253 9.84 -6.73 -8.21
CA GLU A 253 11.30 -6.73 -8.08
C GLU A 253 11.90 -8.14 -8.06
N GLY A 254 11.21 -9.10 -7.41
CA GLY A 254 11.65 -10.51 -7.36
C GLY A 254 11.80 -11.19 -8.73
N VAL A 255 11.10 -10.70 -9.76
CA VAL A 255 11.08 -11.28 -11.12
C VAL A 255 12.37 -10.98 -11.92
N LYS A 256 13.19 -10.01 -11.48
CA LYS A 256 14.38 -9.56 -12.24
C LYS A 256 15.66 -10.37 -11.97
N GLY A 257 15.59 -11.38 -11.10
CA GLY A 257 16.74 -12.20 -10.69
C GLY A 257 17.02 -13.37 -11.66
N THR A 258 18.18 -13.34 -12.30
CA THR A 258 18.73 -14.39 -13.19
C THR A 258 19.32 -15.59 -12.43
N GLN A 259 18.75 -16.01 -11.30
CA GLN A 259 19.20 -17.21 -10.58
C GLN A 259 18.32 -18.42 -10.91
N LYS A 260 18.77 -19.23 -11.87
CA LYS A 260 18.19 -20.57 -12.07
C LYS A 260 18.32 -21.39 -10.77
N LYS A 261 17.18 -21.95 -10.33
CA LYS A 261 16.94 -23.12 -9.44
C LYS A 261 16.34 -22.91 -8.03
N LYS A 262 16.07 -21.71 -7.51
CA LYS A 262 15.37 -21.61 -6.20
C LYS A 262 13.86 -21.81 -6.34
N HIS A 263 13.20 -22.29 -5.28
CA HIS A 263 11.75 -22.38 -5.26
C HIS A 263 11.16 -20.96 -5.20
N TRP A 264 10.13 -20.69 -6.00
CA TRP A 264 9.53 -19.35 -6.13
C TRP A 264 8.99 -18.78 -4.81
N ILE A 265 8.59 -19.66 -3.90
CA ILE A 265 8.08 -19.25 -2.59
C ILE A 265 9.20 -18.75 -1.69
N ASP A 266 10.38 -19.34 -1.82
CA ASP A 266 11.57 -18.95 -1.07
C ASP A 266 11.99 -17.55 -1.55
N GLU A 267 11.90 -17.29 -2.85
CA GLU A 267 12.14 -15.94 -3.40
C GLU A 267 11.18 -14.92 -2.80
N LYS A 268 9.88 -15.22 -2.71
CA LYS A 268 8.89 -14.34 -2.06
C LYS A 268 9.17 -14.16 -0.58
N TYR A 269 9.58 -15.22 0.12
CA TYR A 269 9.98 -15.15 1.51
C TYR A 269 11.20 -14.24 1.71
N PHE A 270 12.22 -14.35 0.87
CA PHE A 270 13.41 -13.49 0.95
C PHE A 270 13.09 -12.01 0.71
N LEU A 271 12.03 -11.67 -0.05
CA LEU A 271 11.58 -10.29 -0.18
C LEU A 271 11.12 -9.68 1.15
N LEU A 272 10.66 -10.50 2.11
CA LEU A 272 10.22 -10.05 3.42
C LEU A 272 11.37 -9.53 4.28
N ASP A 273 12.61 -9.95 4.04
CA ASP A 273 13.80 -9.46 4.78
C ASP A 273 13.62 -9.60 6.31
N CYS A 274 13.08 -10.76 6.66
CA CYS A 274 12.63 -11.12 8.00
C CYS A 274 12.72 -12.63 8.15
N ASP A 275 13.30 -13.07 9.26
CA ASP A 275 13.32 -14.48 9.62
C ASP A 275 12.02 -14.83 10.36
N LEU A 276 11.38 -15.91 9.95
CA LEU A 276 10.19 -16.47 10.60
C LEU A 276 10.50 -17.89 11.08
N ASP A 277 10.62 -18.07 12.38
CA ASP A 277 10.83 -19.39 12.98
C ASP A 277 9.48 -19.98 13.40
N TYR A 278 9.04 -21.05 12.73
CA TYR A 278 7.80 -21.74 13.08
C TYR A 278 7.88 -22.35 14.48
N LEU A 279 6.85 -22.11 15.30
CA LEU A 279 6.73 -22.67 16.64
C LEU A 279 5.69 -23.80 16.64
N ASP A 280 6.13 -25.01 16.96
CA ASP A 280 5.26 -26.15 17.16
C ASP A 280 4.56 -26.11 18.54
N ALA A 281 3.59 -27.01 18.75
CA ALA A 281 2.78 -27.08 19.98
C ALA A 281 3.59 -27.38 21.25
N SER A 282 4.81 -27.93 21.11
CA SER A 282 5.69 -28.24 22.24
C SER A 282 6.50 -27.02 22.71
N ASP A 283 6.61 -25.97 21.88
CA ASP A 283 7.33 -24.74 22.19
C ASP A 283 6.66 -23.95 23.34
N ALA A 284 7.46 -23.51 24.31
CA ALA A 284 6.96 -22.79 25.48
C ALA A 284 6.42 -21.39 25.15
N ASN A 285 7.02 -20.70 24.17
CA ASN A 285 6.56 -19.39 23.73
C ASN A 285 5.22 -19.53 23.00
N ARG A 286 5.03 -20.59 22.19
CA ARG A 286 3.73 -20.85 21.58
C ARG A 286 2.64 -21.04 22.63
N ARG A 287 2.89 -21.88 23.65
CA ARG A 287 1.91 -22.10 24.73
C ARG A 287 1.56 -20.80 25.46
N LEU A 288 2.57 -19.95 25.74
CA LEU A 288 2.34 -18.64 26.34
C LEU A 288 1.48 -17.73 25.45
N VAL A 289 1.73 -17.72 24.14
CA VAL A 289 0.93 -16.94 23.17
C VAL A 289 -0.50 -17.45 23.11
N GLU A 290 -0.71 -18.76 23.09
CA GLU A 290 -2.05 -19.37 23.08
C GLU A 290 -2.84 -19.08 24.35
N GLU A 291 -2.18 -19.16 25.51
CA GLU A 291 -2.76 -18.79 26.79
C GLU A 291 -3.10 -17.30 26.85
N TYR A 292 -2.18 -16.42 26.45
CA TYR A 292 -2.41 -14.98 26.41
C TYR A 292 -3.58 -14.63 25.48
N PHE A 293 -3.67 -15.28 24.32
CA PHE A 293 -4.75 -15.10 23.37
C PHE A 293 -6.10 -15.51 23.97
N THR A 294 -6.16 -16.68 24.59
CA THR A 294 -7.37 -17.24 25.23
C THR A 294 -7.84 -16.36 26.38
N GLU A 295 -6.94 -16.04 27.31
CA GLU A 295 -7.26 -15.27 28.50
C GLU A 295 -7.69 -13.84 28.17
N THR A 296 -7.21 -13.27 27.07
CA THR A 296 -7.56 -11.89 26.70
C THR A 296 -8.63 -11.75 25.62
N GLY A 297 -9.50 -12.77 25.51
CA GLY A 297 -10.73 -12.70 24.73
C GLY A 297 -10.65 -13.30 23.31
N GLY A 298 -9.67 -14.16 23.05
CA GLY A 298 -9.55 -14.94 21.81
C GLY A 298 -10.46 -16.18 21.72
N ASN A 299 -11.35 -16.40 22.70
CA ASN A 299 -12.05 -17.68 22.89
C ASN A 299 -12.91 -18.18 21.71
N SER A 300 -13.44 -17.26 20.91
CA SER A 300 -14.23 -17.59 19.70
C SER A 300 -13.38 -18.05 18.52
N PHE A 301 -12.06 -18.01 18.66
CA PHE A 301 -11.09 -18.33 17.62
C PHE A 301 -10.13 -19.42 18.09
N GLU A 302 -9.48 -20.07 17.13
CA GLU A 302 -8.38 -21.01 17.35
C GLU A 302 -7.11 -20.48 16.68
N ILE A 303 -5.98 -20.59 17.39
CA ILE A 303 -4.66 -20.34 16.82
C ILE A 303 -4.26 -21.56 16.00
N VAL A 304 -3.91 -21.30 14.74
CA VAL A 304 -3.50 -22.32 13.79
C VAL A 304 -1.98 -22.45 13.81
N HIS A 305 -1.28 -21.33 13.60
CA HIS A 305 0.17 -21.27 13.55
C HIS A 305 0.72 -20.04 14.26
N VAL A 306 1.91 -20.17 14.83
CA VAL A 306 2.67 -19.08 15.46
C VAL A 306 4.09 -19.15 14.94
N TRP A 307 4.64 -17.99 14.58
CA TRP A 307 6.06 -17.86 14.24
C TRP A 307 6.70 -16.82 15.13
N ARG A 308 7.92 -17.08 15.57
CA ARG A 308 8.80 -16.02 16.10
C ARG A 308 9.30 -15.18 14.93
N VAL A 309 9.28 -13.87 15.12
CA VAL A 309 9.63 -12.88 14.10
C VAL A 309 10.99 -12.27 14.45
N ASN A 310 11.89 -12.24 13.48
CA ASN A 310 13.13 -11.46 13.55
C ASN A 310 13.32 -10.64 12.27
N ARG A 311 12.85 -9.40 12.30
CA ARG A 311 13.07 -8.45 11.20
C ARG A 311 14.52 -7.98 11.16
N HIS A 312 15.11 -7.98 9.97
CA HIS A 312 16.49 -7.54 9.80
C HIS A 312 16.59 -6.03 10.10
N GLY A 313 17.59 -5.65 10.91
CA GLY A 313 17.81 -4.27 11.38
C GLY A 313 16.87 -3.77 12.50
N GLU A 314 15.74 -4.43 12.77
CA GLU A 314 14.80 -3.98 13.80
C GLU A 314 15.38 -4.11 15.21
N GLY A 315 16.14 -5.18 15.48
CA GLY A 315 16.86 -5.36 16.74
C GLY A 315 17.89 -4.26 17.01
N ASP A 316 18.60 -3.80 15.97
CA ASP A 316 19.56 -2.71 16.10
C ASP A 316 18.88 -1.38 16.40
N ARG A 317 17.76 -1.12 15.73
CA ARG A 317 16.92 0.07 15.95
C ARG A 317 16.30 0.07 17.35
N PHE A 318 15.90 -1.10 17.86
CA PHE A 318 15.30 -1.26 19.18
C PHE A 318 16.32 -1.25 20.32
N ARG A 319 17.59 -1.56 20.04
CA ARG A 319 18.69 -1.67 21.04
C ARG A 319 18.77 -0.50 22.03
N PRO A 320 18.61 0.78 21.64
CA PRO A 320 18.62 1.91 22.58
C PRO A 320 17.54 1.82 23.66
N TYR A 321 16.44 1.11 23.39
CA TYR A 321 15.29 0.98 24.29
C TYR A 321 15.38 -0.24 25.22
N LEU A 322 16.40 -1.11 25.11
CA LEU A 322 16.55 -2.25 26.03
C LEU A 322 16.73 -1.84 27.50
N LYS A 323 17.16 -0.59 27.75
CA LYS A 323 17.31 -0.02 29.10
C LYS A 323 16.07 0.75 29.57
N THR A 324 15.07 0.91 28.70
CA THR A 324 13.82 1.57 29.05
C THR A 324 13.07 0.67 30.03
N LEU A 325 12.42 1.28 31.02
CA LEU A 325 11.60 0.50 31.95
C LEU A 325 10.28 0.09 31.27
N ASN A 326 9.57 -0.86 31.89
CA ASN A 326 8.19 -1.17 31.54
C ASN A 326 8.00 -1.67 30.08
N HIS A 327 8.67 -2.77 29.76
CA HIS A 327 8.42 -3.49 28.51
C HIS A 327 7.17 -4.35 28.66
N LYS A 328 6.28 -4.28 27.65
CA LYS A 328 5.09 -5.13 27.56
C LYS A 328 5.03 -5.84 26.21
N LEU A 329 4.52 -7.07 26.22
CA LEU A 329 4.16 -7.79 25.01
C LEU A 329 2.69 -7.50 24.69
N LEU A 330 2.44 -6.80 23.58
CA LEU A 330 1.12 -6.27 23.24
C LEU A 330 0.67 -6.68 21.84
N TRP A 331 -0.64 -6.80 21.69
CA TRP A 331 -1.31 -7.19 20.46
C TRP A 331 -1.39 -6.04 19.46
N HIS A 332 -1.21 -6.37 18.18
CA HIS A 332 -1.48 -5.48 17.06
C HIS A 332 -2.23 -6.26 15.97
N GLY A 333 -3.53 -5.99 15.85
CA GLY A 333 -4.37 -6.58 14.81
C GLY A 333 -4.23 -5.85 13.48
N THR A 334 -4.29 -6.58 12.38
CA THR A 334 -4.15 -5.97 11.04
C THR A 334 -4.80 -6.83 9.94
N SER A 335 -5.02 -6.25 8.78
CA SER A 335 -5.47 -6.99 7.60
C SER A 335 -4.35 -7.88 7.05
N VAL A 336 -4.70 -9.09 6.58
CA VAL A 336 -3.75 -10.00 5.92
C VAL A 336 -3.04 -9.30 4.74
N ALA A 337 -3.72 -8.37 4.07
CA ALA A 337 -3.21 -7.63 2.92
C ALA A 337 -2.01 -6.70 3.22
N VAL A 338 -1.73 -6.37 4.48
CA VAL A 338 -0.60 -5.49 4.83
C VAL A 338 0.51 -6.22 5.59
N VAL A 339 0.34 -7.51 5.88
CA VAL A 339 1.31 -8.32 6.64
C VAL A 339 2.66 -8.39 5.94
N ALA A 340 2.70 -8.54 4.62
CA ALA A 340 3.97 -8.55 3.88
C ALA A 340 4.73 -7.21 4.01
N ALA A 341 4.00 -6.08 3.96
CA ALA A 341 4.57 -4.75 4.15
C ALA A 341 5.09 -4.56 5.59
N ILE A 342 4.34 -5.02 6.60
CA ILE A 342 4.74 -4.95 8.02
C ILE A 342 5.97 -5.84 8.27
N LEU A 343 6.02 -7.05 7.72
CA LEU A 343 7.19 -7.92 7.84
C LEU A 343 8.42 -7.32 7.16
N LYS A 344 8.27 -6.60 6.05
CA LYS A 344 9.38 -5.94 5.33
C LYS A 344 9.83 -4.60 5.91
N SER A 345 8.91 -3.75 6.34
CA SER A 345 9.20 -2.37 6.76
C SER A 345 8.99 -2.10 8.26
N GLY A 346 8.34 -3.02 8.98
CA GLY A 346 7.96 -2.86 10.38
C GLY A 346 6.64 -2.11 10.53
N LEU A 347 6.20 -1.97 11.77
CA LEU A 347 5.10 -1.07 12.09
C LEU A 347 5.57 0.37 11.92
N ARG A 348 4.80 1.17 11.16
CA ARG A 348 5.16 2.52 10.74
C ARG A 348 4.20 3.56 11.28
N ILE A 349 4.72 4.74 11.60
CA ILE A 349 3.92 5.92 11.89
C ILE A 349 3.70 6.65 10.56
N MET A 350 2.62 6.29 9.86
CA MET A 350 2.32 6.88 8.56
C MET A 350 2.03 8.37 8.68
N PRO A 351 2.44 9.22 7.70
CA PRO A 351 2.33 10.67 7.80
C PRO A 351 0.93 11.20 8.19
N HIS A 352 -0.12 10.49 7.81
CA HIS A 352 -1.51 10.82 8.12
C HIS A 352 -2.22 9.69 8.88
N SER A 353 -1.50 8.74 9.49
CA SER A 353 -2.15 7.83 10.43
C SER A 353 -2.63 8.61 11.64
N GLY A 354 -3.80 8.23 12.14
CA GLY A 354 -4.42 8.85 13.28
C GLY A 354 -5.49 7.93 13.83
N GLY A 355 -5.80 8.10 15.09
CA GLY A 355 -6.91 7.42 15.74
C GLY A 355 -7.39 8.29 16.89
N LEU A 356 -8.15 7.67 17.79
CA LEU A 356 -8.68 8.35 18.97
C LEU A 356 -7.61 8.96 19.88
N VAL A 357 -6.34 8.59 19.69
CA VAL A 357 -5.20 9.02 20.52
C VAL A 357 -4.04 9.58 19.66
N GLY A 358 -4.39 10.09 18.48
CA GLY A 358 -3.46 10.79 17.59
C GLY A 358 -2.59 9.85 16.74
N LYS A 359 -1.41 10.33 16.34
CA LYS A 359 -0.56 9.69 15.32
C LYS A 359 0.57 8.91 15.96
N GLY A 360 0.35 7.63 16.20
CA GLY A 360 1.35 6.72 16.75
C GLY A 360 1.12 5.28 16.29
N ILE A 361 1.88 4.35 16.85
CA ILE A 361 1.63 2.91 16.68
C ILE A 361 0.75 2.46 17.84
N TYR A 362 -0.39 1.84 17.50
CA TYR A 362 -1.41 1.41 18.44
C TYR A 362 -1.23 -0.05 18.79
N PHE A 363 -1.29 -0.34 20.09
CA PHE A 363 -1.28 -1.69 20.63
C PHE A 363 -2.39 -1.88 21.65
N ALA A 364 -2.79 -3.13 21.86
CA ALA A 364 -3.77 -3.51 22.87
C ALA A 364 -3.20 -4.58 23.81
N SER A 365 -3.58 -4.51 25.09
CA SER A 365 -3.37 -5.61 26.03
C SER A 365 -4.36 -6.75 25.85
N ALA A 366 -5.53 -6.48 25.24
CA ALA A 366 -6.55 -7.48 24.98
C ALA A 366 -6.54 -7.96 23.52
N ALA A 367 -6.49 -9.28 23.31
CA ALA A 367 -6.63 -9.88 21.99
C ALA A 367 -7.97 -9.49 21.35
N ASP A 368 -9.08 -9.51 22.10
CA ASP A 368 -10.42 -9.13 21.63
C ASP A 368 -10.45 -7.78 20.93
N LYS A 369 -9.80 -6.77 21.52
CA LYS A 369 -9.69 -5.44 20.91
C LYS A 369 -8.96 -5.48 19.57
N SER A 370 -7.82 -6.17 19.51
CA SER A 370 -7.02 -6.28 18.28
C SER A 370 -7.72 -7.11 17.20
N GLN A 371 -8.56 -8.08 17.56
CA GLN A 371 -9.31 -8.89 16.60
C GLN A 371 -10.27 -8.07 15.74
N GLY A 372 -10.76 -6.92 16.23
CA GLY A 372 -11.57 -5.98 15.46
C GLY A 372 -10.88 -5.42 14.21
N TYR A 373 -9.54 -5.46 14.17
CA TYR A 373 -8.73 -5.00 13.04
C TYR A 373 -8.25 -6.16 12.14
N GLY A 374 -8.40 -7.41 12.60
CA GLY A 374 -8.00 -8.62 11.87
C GLY A 374 -9.06 -9.07 10.88
N TRP A 375 -9.02 -8.55 9.65
CA TRP A 375 -9.97 -8.92 8.59
C TRP A 375 -9.58 -10.29 8.03
N ALA A 376 -10.57 -11.18 7.94
CA ALA A 376 -10.33 -12.52 7.42
C ALA A 376 -10.07 -12.50 5.92
N ASP A 377 -9.21 -13.39 5.45
CA ASP A 377 -9.10 -13.68 4.03
C ASP A 377 -10.26 -14.58 3.54
N SER A 378 -10.23 -14.96 2.27
CA SER A 378 -11.27 -15.79 1.63
C SER A 378 -11.42 -17.19 2.25
N ASP A 379 -10.38 -17.69 2.91
CA ASP A 379 -10.38 -18.97 3.62
C ASP A 379 -10.82 -18.84 5.10
N GLY A 380 -11.12 -17.62 5.57
CA GLY A 380 -11.51 -17.35 6.95
C GLY A 380 -10.33 -17.20 7.93
N TYR A 381 -9.09 -17.16 7.45
CA TYR A 381 -7.91 -16.94 8.31
C TYR A 381 -7.65 -15.46 8.53
N ARG A 382 -7.17 -15.15 9.73
CA ARG A 382 -6.79 -13.81 10.19
C ARG A 382 -5.36 -13.82 10.71
N ILE A 383 -4.71 -12.66 10.69
CA ILE A 383 -3.35 -12.49 11.19
C ILE A 383 -3.30 -11.34 12.19
N MET A 384 -2.54 -11.53 13.26
CA MET A 384 -2.16 -10.45 14.17
C MET A 384 -0.71 -10.63 14.63
N PHE A 385 -0.16 -9.57 15.20
CA PHE A 385 1.19 -9.57 15.76
C PHE A 385 1.18 -9.43 17.27
N LEU A 386 2.22 -9.96 17.90
CA LEU A 386 2.67 -9.54 19.22
C LEU A 386 3.99 -8.80 19.07
N ALA A 387 4.04 -7.59 19.63
CA ALA A 387 5.23 -6.76 19.67
C ALA A 387 5.69 -6.58 21.11
N GLU A 388 7.00 -6.61 21.31
CA GLU A 388 7.58 -6.04 22.51
C GLU A 388 7.60 -4.52 22.37
N VAL A 389 7.03 -3.82 23.34
CA VAL A 389 6.89 -2.38 23.34
C VAL A 389 7.55 -1.81 24.59
N ALA A 390 8.55 -0.96 24.39
CA ALA A 390 9.25 -0.23 25.43
C ALA A 390 8.46 1.03 25.80
N LEU A 391 7.51 0.89 26.72
CA LEU A 391 6.57 1.96 27.08
C LEU A 391 7.20 3.03 27.95
N GLY A 392 8.24 2.71 28.74
CA GLY A 392 8.85 3.66 29.66
C GLY A 392 7.82 4.23 30.64
N LYS A 393 7.89 5.55 30.85
CA LYS A 393 6.93 6.28 31.67
C LYS A 393 5.68 6.60 30.85
N GLU A 394 4.56 6.00 31.24
CA GLU A 394 3.26 6.10 30.57
C GLU A 394 2.52 7.39 30.95
N HIS A 395 2.00 8.11 29.96
CA HIS A 395 1.07 9.23 30.15
C HIS A 395 -0.39 8.74 30.03
N PRO A 396 -1.19 8.75 31.11
CA PRO A 396 -2.56 8.27 31.06
C PRO A 396 -3.51 9.33 30.48
N ILE A 397 -4.43 8.90 29.60
CA ILE A 397 -5.57 9.70 29.16
C ILE A 397 -6.87 8.91 29.31
N PHE A 398 -8.00 9.62 29.43
CA PHE A 398 -9.33 9.03 29.65
C PHE A 398 -10.38 9.46 28.61
N GLU A 399 -10.02 10.44 27.78
CA GLU A 399 -10.81 10.95 26.66
C GLU A 399 -9.98 10.91 25.38
N SER A 400 -10.63 10.92 24.22
CA SER A 400 -9.94 10.92 22.94
C SER A 400 -9.22 12.24 22.70
N ASP A 401 -7.96 12.17 22.29
CA ASP A 401 -7.20 13.31 21.78
C ASP A 401 -6.50 12.92 20.47
N MET A 402 -7.19 13.23 19.37
CA MET A 402 -6.69 12.98 18.02
C MET A 402 -5.53 13.89 17.62
N SER A 403 -5.19 14.91 18.42
CA SER A 403 -4.14 15.89 18.10
C SER A 403 -2.74 15.43 18.53
N ILE A 404 -2.62 14.40 19.35
CA ILE A 404 -1.34 13.92 19.86
C ILE A 404 -0.44 13.46 18.71
N ARG A 405 0.81 13.91 18.70
CA ARG A 405 1.85 13.52 17.71
C ARG A 405 3.14 13.02 18.35
N LYS A 406 3.30 13.22 19.66
CA LYS A 406 4.41 12.76 20.49
C LYS A 406 3.90 12.54 21.91
N ALA A 407 4.58 11.71 22.69
CA ALA A 407 4.32 11.65 24.13
C ALA A 407 4.55 13.03 24.76
N PRO A 408 3.73 13.44 25.76
CA PRO A 408 3.95 14.68 26.50
C PRO A 408 5.32 14.72 27.18
N ASP A 409 5.83 15.91 27.43
CA ASP A 409 7.18 16.08 27.97
C ASP A 409 7.34 15.35 29.32
N GLY A 410 8.40 14.55 29.45
CA GLY A 410 8.66 13.70 30.62
C GLY A 410 7.91 12.37 30.63
N PHE A 411 7.32 11.96 29.49
CA PHE A 411 6.73 10.64 29.25
C PHE A 411 7.26 10.04 27.95
N ASP A 412 7.25 8.72 27.85
CA ASP A 412 7.79 7.97 26.71
C ASP A 412 6.67 7.40 25.82
N SER A 413 5.46 7.26 26.38
CA SER A 413 4.28 6.68 25.72
C SER A 413 2.99 7.30 26.24
N VAL A 414 1.90 7.09 25.51
CA VAL A 414 0.54 7.44 25.95
C VAL A 414 -0.26 6.16 26.14
N VAL A 415 -1.06 6.12 27.20
CA VAL A 415 -1.99 5.02 27.46
C VAL A 415 -3.39 5.58 27.62
N ALA A 416 -4.24 5.33 26.63
CA ALA A 416 -5.67 5.58 26.79
C ALA A 416 -6.23 4.49 27.67
N GLN A 417 -6.59 4.83 28.91
CA GLN A 417 -6.96 3.84 29.91
C GLN A 417 -8.41 3.38 29.70
N GLY A 418 -8.62 2.10 29.39
CA GLY A 418 -9.95 1.54 29.21
C GLY A 418 -10.63 1.11 30.51
N ARG A 419 -11.96 1.13 30.52
CA ARG A 419 -12.79 0.58 31.61
C ARG A 419 -12.61 -0.93 31.84
N CYS A 420 -11.96 -1.64 30.91
CA CYS A 420 -11.59 -3.05 30.97
C CYS A 420 -10.10 -3.20 30.68
N GLU A 421 -9.37 -3.92 31.53
CA GLU A 421 -7.95 -4.24 31.37
C GLU A 421 -7.68 -5.63 31.95
N PRO A 422 -6.83 -6.46 31.33
CA PRO A 422 -6.30 -7.64 32.00
C PRO A 422 -5.66 -7.26 33.35
N ASP A 423 -5.85 -8.08 34.38
CA ASP A 423 -5.31 -7.79 35.71
C ASP A 423 -3.76 -7.71 35.66
N PRO A 424 -3.16 -6.52 35.93
CA PRO A 424 -1.72 -6.35 35.89
C PRO A 424 -0.98 -7.13 36.99
N LYS A 425 -1.67 -7.62 38.03
CA LYS A 425 -1.08 -8.42 39.11
C LYS A 425 -0.93 -9.89 38.75
N VAL A 426 -1.68 -10.38 37.77
CA VAL A 426 -1.74 -11.80 37.36
C VAL A 426 -0.93 -12.03 36.07
N GLY A 427 -0.19 -11.02 35.62
CA GLY A 427 0.64 -11.10 34.43
C GLY A 427 1.79 -12.11 34.56
N LYS A 428 2.27 -12.58 33.41
CA LYS A 428 3.48 -13.39 33.28
C LYS A 428 4.65 -12.51 32.82
N GLU A 429 5.84 -13.07 32.84
CA GLU A 429 7.03 -12.43 32.31
C GLU A 429 7.68 -13.34 31.26
N LEU A 430 8.14 -12.74 30.17
CA LEU A 430 8.90 -13.38 29.11
C LEU A 430 10.26 -12.68 28.99
N GLN A 431 11.33 -13.45 29.01
CA GLN A 431 12.68 -12.91 28.81
C GLN A 431 12.97 -12.78 27.31
N LEU A 432 13.15 -11.55 26.84
CA LEU A 432 13.48 -11.24 25.45
C LEU A 432 14.74 -10.39 25.40
N ASP A 433 15.81 -10.91 24.79
CA ASP A 433 17.12 -10.28 24.70
C ASP A 433 17.68 -9.78 26.06
N GLY A 434 17.42 -10.53 27.13
CA GLY A 434 17.84 -10.20 28.49
C GLY A 434 16.99 -9.14 29.18
N VAL A 435 15.86 -8.73 28.57
CA VAL A 435 14.89 -7.80 29.16
C VAL A 435 13.67 -8.57 29.65
N PRO A 436 13.23 -8.35 30.91
CA PRO A 436 11.95 -8.86 31.40
C PRO A 436 10.78 -8.13 30.75
N VAL A 437 9.99 -8.84 29.93
CA VAL A 437 8.83 -8.30 29.22
C VAL A 437 7.55 -8.81 29.86
N LYS A 438 6.68 -7.89 30.31
CA LYS A 438 5.41 -8.24 30.93
C LYS A 438 4.39 -8.72 29.89
N VAL A 439 3.69 -9.80 30.21
CA VAL A 439 2.60 -10.35 29.40
C VAL A 439 1.34 -10.34 30.26
N LEU A 440 0.34 -9.54 29.89
CA LEU A 440 -0.87 -9.34 30.70
C LEU A 440 -1.88 -10.51 30.49
N CYS A 441 -1.44 -11.72 30.82
CA CYS A 441 -2.11 -12.98 30.55
C CYS A 441 -3.23 -13.29 31.56
N SER A 442 -4.30 -12.50 31.54
CA SER A 442 -5.48 -12.73 32.37
C SER A 442 -6.75 -12.17 31.73
N LYS A 443 -7.91 -12.62 32.19
CA LYS A 443 -9.21 -12.08 31.76
C LYS A 443 -9.31 -10.58 32.04
N PRO A 444 -9.74 -9.76 31.06
CA PRO A 444 -10.03 -8.37 31.32
C PRO A 444 -11.06 -8.21 32.44
N VAL A 445 -10.71 -7.39 33.42
CA VAL A 445 -11.60 -7.02 34.53
C VAL A 445 -12.04 -5.58 34.40
N HIS A 446 -13.27 -5.31 34.84
CA HIS A 446 -13.77 -3.94 34.92
C HIS A 446 -12.98 -3.13 35.96
N ARG A 447 -12.55 -1.94 35.55
CA ARG A 447 -11.90 -0.96 36.40
C ARG A 447 -12.88 0.15 36.74
N ASP A 448 -12.85 0.60 37.98
CA ASP A 448 -13.64 1.75 38.45
C ASP A 448 -12.96 3.05 38.04
N ILE A 449 -13.02 3.36 36.75
CA ILE A 449 -12.48 4.59 36.16
C ILE A 449 -13.52 5.20 35.22
N ASN A 450 -13.60 6.54 35.20
CA ASN A 450 -14.40 7.26 34.22
C ASN A 450 -13.57 7.45 32.95
N SER A 451 -13.86 6.67 31.90
CA SER A 451 -13.13 6.71 30.63
C SER A 451 -14.04 6.44 29.43
N TRP A 452 -13.76 7.13 28.33
CA TRP A 452 -14.42 6.92 27.03
C TRP A 452 -14.00 5.60 26.39
N PHE A 453 -12.84 5.07 26.76
CA PHE A 453 -12.29 3.85 26.21
C PHE A 453 -12.85 2.63 26.95
N PHE A 454 -13.30 1.61 26.20
CA PHE A 454 -13.68 0.34 26.79
C PHE A 454 -12.45 -0.50 27.15
N TYR A 455 -11.59 -0.81 26.18
CA TYR A 455 -10.28 -1.43 26.40
C TYR A 455 -9.15 -0.41 26.32
N SER A 456 -8.05 -0.61 27.06
CA SER A 456 -6.92 0.31 26.94
C SER A 456 -6.24 0.24 25.57
N GLU A 457 -5.61 1.35 25.20
CA GLU A 457 -4.75 1.46 24.03
C GLU A 457 -3.39 1.98 24.48
N TYR A 458 -2.34 1.30 24.03
CA TYR A 458 -0.96 1.67 24.31
C TYR A 458 -0.35 2.25 23.05
N LEU A 459 0.18 3.46 23.16
CA LEU A 459 0.70 4.21 22.03
C LEU A 459 2.15 4.61 22.23
N ILE A 460 2.93 4.39 21.18
CA ILE A 460 4.29 4.92 21.02
C ILE A 460 4.35 5.84 19.82
N TYR A 461 5.24 6.82 19.89
CA TYR A 461 5.39 7.87 18.88
C TYR A 461 6.78 7.82 18.22
N ASN A 462 7.53 6.76 18.46
CA ASN A 462 8.76 6.43 17.76
C ASN A 462 8.73 4.94 17.38
N GLU A 463 8.86 4.63 16.09
CA GLU A 463 8.85 3.26 15.57
C GLU A 463 9.92 2.35 16.19
N SER A 464 10.99 2.96 16.70
CA SER A 464 12.09 2.27 17.37
C SER A 464 11.74 1.75 18.77
N GLN A 465 10.60 2.19 19.35
CA GLN A 465 10.10 1.74 20.65
C GLN A 465 9.36 0.40 20.61
N CYS A 466 9.20 -0.22 19.44
CA CYS A 466 8.65 -1.56 19.33
C CYS A 466 9.52 -2.49 18.48
N ARG A 467 9.43 -3.78 18.78
CA ARG A 467 9.99 -4.86 17.99
C ARG A 467 8.96 -5.97 17.84
N LEU A 468 8.74 -6.44 16.61
CA LEU A 468 7.86 -7.58 16.38
C LEU A 468 8.51 -8.85 16.93
N ARG A 469 7.75 -9.63 17.69
CA ARG A 469 8.24 -10.86 18.32
C ARG A 469 7.52 -12.09 17.82
N PHE A 470 6.21 -11.99 17.56
CA PHE A 470 5.43 -13.09 17.02
C PHE A 470 4.43 -12.64 15.97
N VAL A 471 4.20 -13.49 14.98
CA VAL A 471 3.06 -13.40 14.04
C VAL A 471 2.19 -14.63 14.25
N ILE A 472 0.88 -14.41 14.36
CA ILE A 472 -0.10 -15.43 14.73
C ILE A 472 -1.13 -15.54 13.61
N LEU A 473 -1.29 -16.74 13.07
CA LEU A 473 -2.38 -17.09 12.16
C LEU A 473 -3.47 -17.79 12.97
N TYR A 474 -4.69 -17.27 12.90
CA TYR A 474 -5.83 -17.76 13.66
C TYR A 474 -7.10 -17.73 12.80
N ARG A 475 -8.13 -18.47 13.19
CA ARG A 475 -9.43 -18.47 12.49
C ARG A 475 -10.57 -18.71 13.47
N GLN A 476 -11.79 -18.42 13.04
CA GLN A 476 -12.97 -18.67 13.86
C GLN A 476 -13.13 -20.19 14.10
N LYS A 477 -13.46 -20.59 15.33
CA LYS A 477 -13.77 -22.00 15.63
C LYS A 477 -14.99 -22.43 14.84
N LYS A 478 -14.95 -23.66 14.33
CA LYS A 478 -16.09 -24.29 13.64
C LYS A 478 -17.17 -24.73 14.60
#